data_AF-A0A5N6P1Y2-F1
#
_entry.id   AF-A0A5N6P1Y2-F1
#
_cell.length_a   1.000
_cell.length_b   1.000
_cell.length_c   1.000
_cell.angle_alpha   90.00
_cell.angle_beta   90.00
_cell.angle_gamma   90.00
#
_symmetry.space_group_name_H-M   'P 1'
#
loop_
_entity.id
_entity.type
_entity.pdbx_description
1 polymer ?
#
loop_
_entity_poly.entity_id
_entity_poly.type
_entity_poly.pdbx_seq_one_letter_code
_entity_poly.pdbx_strand_id
1 'polypeptide(L)'
;MGTKLLLSTSYHPQTNGQSERTILTVEDMLRACAMDFGVSWDKHLPLVEFSYNNTYHSTIGMPPYEMLYGRKCRTPVCWGNVDQRELGDLNVVTFTNQKLEQIKPRMKAAQDRQKAYFDKIRRHVEFQVGDKVLLKVSPWKGLIRFRKRVKVLWGRGKRSEATWETEDEMRAQYPYLFGT
;
A
#
# COMPACT_ATOMS: atom_id res chain seq x y z
N MET A 1 8.90 0.98 26.04
CA MET A 1 8.38 -0.01 25.08
C MET A 1 9.47 -0.80 24.35
N GLY A 2 10.73 -0.34 24.24
CA GLY A 2 11.84 -1.20 23.75
C GLY A 2 11.78 -1.64 22.29
N THR A 3 10.90 -1.05 21.47
CA THR A 3 10.67 -1.42 20.07
C THR A 3 11.67 -0.76 19.13
N LYS A 4 12.19 -1.52 18.16
CA LYS A 4 13.06 -1.00 17.09
C LYS A 4 12.22 -0.55 15.89
N LEU A 5 12.35 0.71 15.51
CA LEU A 5 11.69 1.26 14.32
C LEU A 5 12.46 0.86 13.06
N LEU A 6 11.76 0.31 12.07
CA LEU A 6 12.30 0.05 10.74
C LEU A 6 11.61 1.01 9.77
N LEU A 7 12.40 1.87 9.13
CA LEU A 7 11.91 2.87 8.18
C LEU A 7 12.08 2.34 6.75
N SER A 8 11.06 2.54 5.93
CA SER A 8 11.18 2.38 4.48
C SER A 8 11.95 3.56 3.87
N THR A 9 12.50 3.38 2.68
CA THR A 9 13.07 4.50 1.92
C THR A 9 11.98 5.51 1.56
N SER A 10 12.31 6.79 1.59
CA SER A 10 11.37 7.87 1.31
C SER A 10 10.79 7.72 -0.11
N TYR A 11 9.48 7.92 -0.26
CA TYR A 11 8.76 7.82 -1.53
C TYR A 11 8.91 6.46 -2.26
N HIS A 12 9.15 5.37 -1.50
CA HIS A 12 9.21 4.01 -2.04
C HIS A 12 8.10 3.12 -1.45
N PRO A 13 6.83 3.35 -1.86
CA PRO A 13 5.67 2.57 -1.40
C PRO A 13 5.87 1.05 -1.53
N GLN A 14 6.54 0.64 -2.62
CA GLN A 14 6.80 -0.76 -2.94
C GLN A 14 7.55 -1.55 -1.86
N THR A 15 8.29 -0.87 -0.96
CA THR A 15 9.00 -1.52 0.16
C THR A 15 8.04 -2.22 1.14
N ASN A 16 6.79 -1.76 1.27
CA ASN A 16 5.83 -2.32 2.21
C ASN A 16 4.54 -2.81 1.52
N GLY A 17 4.68 -3.42 0.34
CA GLY A 17 3.53 -3.81 -0.51
C GLY A 17 2.49 -4.72 0.16
N GLN A 18 2.86 -5.48 1.21
CA GLN A 18 1.88 -6.20 2.03
C GLN A 18 0.91 -5.24 2.71
N SER A 19 1.43 -4.25 3.45
CA SER A 19 0.60 -3.24 4.10
C SER A 19 -0.20 -2.43 3.07
N GLU A 20 0.40 -2.08 1.93
CA GLU A 20 -0.31 -1.34 0.88
C GLU A 20 -1.51 -2.10 0.33
N ARG A 21 -1.38 -3.43 0.13
CA ARG A 21 -2.49 -4.25 -0.33
C ARG A 21 -3.61 -4.35 0.72
N THR A 22 -3.24 -4.43 2.00
CA THR A 22 -4.23 -4.40 3.08
C THR A 22 -4.95 -3.06 3.16
N ILE A 23 -4.22 -1.94 3.07
CA ILE A 23 -4.77 -0.59 3.07
C ILE A 23 -5.73 -0.41 1.88
N LEU A 24 -5.32 -0.82 0.67
CA LEU A 24 -6.17 -0.74 -0.52
C LEU A 24 -7.48 -1.52 -0.34
N THR A 25 -7.43 -2.73 0.21
CA THR A 25 -8.62 -3.54 0.45
C THR A 25 -9.57 -2.84 1.42
N VAL A 26 -9.04 -2.26 2.50
CA VAL A 26 -9.83 -1.51 3.48
C VAL A 26 -10.38 -0.22 2.87
N GLU A 27 -9.61 0.50 2.06
CA GLU A 27 -10.08 1.68 1.33
C GLU A 27 -11.23 1.35 0.37
N ASP A 28 -11.15 0.22 -0.34
CA ASP A 28 -12.20 -0.22 -1.26
C ASP A 28 -13.50 -0.58 -0.50
N MET A 29 -13.37 -1.27 0.64
CA MET A 29 -14.51 -1.56 1.53
C MET A 29 -15.13 -0.28 2.08
N LEU A 30 -14.30 0.67 2.53
CA LEU A 30 -14.78 1.98 3.00
C LEU A 30 -15.46 2.78 1.90
N ARG A 31 -14.95 2.72 0.67
CA ARG A 31 -15.56 3.38 -0.49
C ARG A 31 -16.94 2.79 -0.78
N ALA A 32 -17.08 1.47 -0.74
CA ALA A 32 -18.38 0.81 -0.86
C ALA A 32 -19.34 1.24 0.26
N CYS A 33 -18.89 1.21 1.52
CA CYS A 33 -19.70 1.66 2.63
C CYS A 33 -20.14 3.13 2.51
N ALA A 34 -19.25 4.01 2.03
CA ALA A 34 -19.59 5.42 1.83
C ALA A 34 -20.59 5.64 0.69
N MET A 35 -20.56 4.80 -0.35
CA MET A 35 -21.54 4.83 -1.44
C MET A 35 -22.92 4.37 -0.98
N ASP A 36 -23.00 3.30 -0.18
CA ASP A 36 -24.27 2.69 0.23
C ASP A 36 -24.90 3.37 1.47
N PHE A 37 -24.06 3.77 2.44
CA PHE A 37 -24.51 4.28 3.75
C PHE A 37 -24.20 5.78 3.97
N GLY A 38 -23.66 6.46 2.95
CA GLY A 38 -23.38 7.90 2.97
C GLY A 38 -22.13 8.30 3.78
N VAL A 39 -22.07 9.58 4.16
CA VAL A 39 -20.85 10.24 4.67
C VAL A 39 -20.42 9.80 6.09
N SER A 40 -21.20 8.96 6.78
CA SER A 40 -20.91 8.47 8.14
C SER A 40 -19.94 7.28 8.15
N TRP A 41 -18.86 7.33 7.39
CA TRP A 41 -17.89 6.22 7.26
C TRP A 41 -17.28 5.81 8.62
N ASP A 42 -17.15 6.77 9.54
CA ASP A 42 -16.67 6.59 10.91
C ASP A 42 -17.51 5.57 11.70
N LYS A 43 -18.84 5.62 11.54
CA LYS A 43 -19.76 4.67 12.19
C LYS A 43 -19.68 3.26 11.60
N HIS A 44 -19.17 3.14 10.38
CA HIS A 44 -19.06 1.88 9.66
C HIS A 44 -17.67 1.25 9.77
N LEU A 45 -16.69 1.93 10.38
CA LEU A 45 -15.36 1.37 10.63
C LEU A 45 -15.41 0.01 11.35
N PRO A 46 -16.21 -0.19 12.41
CA PRO A 46 -16.29 -1.50 13.07
C PRO A 46 -16.80 -2.60 12.13
N LEU A 47 -17.71 -2.26 11.20
CA LEU A 47 -18.25 -3.20 10.22
C LEU A 47 -17.20 -3.58 9.17
N VAL A 48 -16.40 -2.61 8.72
CA VAL A 48 -15.30 -2.85 7.77
C VAL A 48 -14.22 -3.70 8.43
N GLU A 49 -13.79 -3.36 9.64
CA GLU A 49 -12.82 -4.15 10.41
C GLU A 49 -13.32 -5.58 10.61
N PHE A 50 -14.58 -5.73 11.03
CA PHE A 50 -15.20 -7.03 11.21
C PHE A 50 -15.21 -7.85 9.91
N SER A 51 -15.64 -7.23 8.81
CA SER A 51 -15.69 -7.89 7.51
C SER A 51 -14.30 -8.31 7.02
N TYR A 52 -13.30 -7.45 7.18
CA TYR A 52 -11.93 -7.72 6.77
C TYR A 52 -11.32 -8.88 7.57
N ASN A 53 -11.43 -8.84 8.91
CA ASN A 53 -10.88 -9.86 9.80
C ASN A 53 -11.54 -11.25 9.63
N ASN A 54 -12.76 -11.30 9.08
CA ASN A 54 -13.50 -12.53 8.82
C ASN A 54 -13.45 -12.99 7.36
N THR A 55 -12.84 -12.23 6.46
CA THR A 55 -12.70 -12.61 5.05
C THR A 55 -11.50 -13.52 4.86
N TYR A 56 -11.59 -14.46 3.92
CA TYR A 56 -10.51 -15.38 3.60
C TYR A 56 -9.31 -14.68 2.95
N HIS A 57 -8.11 -14.88 3.49
CA HIS A 57 -6.87 -14.36 2.91
C HIS A 57 -6.11 -15.48 2.20
N SER A 58 -5.80 -15.32 0.90
CA SER A 58 -5.12 -16.35 0.10
C SER A 58 -3.71 -16.69 0.58
N THR A 59 -2.95 -15.71 1.08
CA THR A 59 -1.60 -15.92 1.63
C THR A 59 -1.61 -16.73 2.92
N ILE A 60 -2.61 -16.50 3.78
CA ILE A 60 -2.74 -17.17 5.08
C ILE A 60 -3.44 -18.53 4.91
N GLY A 61 -4.42 -18.59 4.00
CA GLY A 61 -5.26 -19.75 3.75
C GLY A 61 -6.45 -19.87 4.71
N MET A 62 -6.78 -18.80 5.44
CA MET A 62 -7.92 -18.68 6.36
C MET A 62 -8.16 -17.20 6.72
N PRO A 63 -9.25 -16.84 7.42
CA PRO A 63 -9.45 -15.50 7.93
C PRO A 63 -8.43 -15.10 9.02
N PRO A 64 -7.98 -13.83 9.08
CA PRO A 64 -7.10 -13.33 10.13
C PRO A 64 -7.61 -13.58 11.55
N TYR A 65 -8.92 -13.46 11.77
CA TYR A 65 -9.55 -13.75 13.06
C TYR A 65 -9.34 -15.21 13.48
N GLU A 66 -9.56 -16.14 12.55
CA GLU A 66 -9.39 -17.58 12.82
C GLU A 66 -7.93 -17.93 13.08
N MET A 67 -7.00 -17.30 12.35
CA MET A 67 -5.57 -17.45 12.60
C MET A 67 -5.18 -16.98 14.01
N LEU A 68 -5.69 -15.83 14.45
CA LEU A 68 -5.30 -15.23 15.73
C LEU A 68 -5.92 -15.96 16.93
N TYR A 69 -7.19 -16.34 16.82
CA TYR A 69 -7.96 -16.90 17.94
C TYR A 69 -8.17 -18.41 17.85
N GLY A 70 -7.75 -19.05 16.77
CA GLY A 70 -7.88 -20.49 16.55
C GLY A 70 -9.33 -20.96 16.33
N ARG A 71 -10.28 -20.06 16.09
CA ARG A 71 -11.71 -20.36 15.98
C ARG A 71 -12.44 -19.43 15.03
N LYS A 72 -13.58 -19.87 14.50
CA LYS A 72 -14.47 -19.02 13.69
C LYS A 72 -15.13 -17.93 14.55
N CYS A 73 -15.37 -16.77 13.96
CA CYS A 73 -16.07 -15.68 14.64
C CYS A 73 -17.56 -16.01 14.82
N ARG A 74 -18.13 -15.57 15.95
CA ARG A 74 -19.56 -15.67 16.21
C ARG A 74 -20.26 -14.48 15.60
N THR A 75 -20.98 -14.71 14.51
CA THR A 75 -21.93 -13.73 13.98
C THR A 75 -23.33 -14.04 14.48
N PRO A 76 -24.21 -13.03 14.62
CA PRO A 76 -25.64 -13.25 14.90
C PRO A 76 -26.30 -14.22 13.90
N VAL A 77 -25.81 -14.23 12.66
CA VAL A 77 -26.28 -15.10 11.56
C VAL A 77 -25.81 -16.56 11.72
N CYS A 78 -24.65 -16.81 12.35
CA CYS A 78 -24.04 -18.13 12.44
C CYS A 78 -23.82 -18.59 13.90
N TRP A 79 -24.74 -18.25 14.81
CA TRP A 79 -24.57 -18.50 16.25
C TRP A 79 -24.47 -20.00 16.62
N GLY A 80 -25.12 -20.88 15.85
CA GLY A 80 -25.22 -22.32 16.15
C GLY A 80 -24.02 -23.18 15.74
N ASN A 81 -23.15 -22.68 14.85
CA ASN A 81 -22.01 -23.46 14.30
C ASN A 81 -20.67 -23.11 14.95
N VAL A 82 -20.68 -22.37 16.06
CA VAL A 82 -19.45 -21.97 16.74
C VAL A 82 -19.35 -22.73 18.05
N ASP A 83 -18.36 -23.60 18.13
CA ASP A 83 -18.03 -24.41 19.30
C ASP A 83 -18.04 -23.56 20.59
N GLN A 84 -18.40 -24.19 21.70
CA GLN A 84 -18.55 -23.55 23.00
C GLN A 84 -17.28 -22.77 23.38
N ARG A 85 -17.45 -21.67 24.11
CA ARG A 85 -16.39 -20.71 24.42
C ARG A 85 -15.45 -21.33 25.45
N GLU A 86 -14.53 -22.20 25.04
CA GLU A 86 -13.44 -22.64 25.91
C GLU A 86 -12.41 -21.52 25.97
N LEU A 87 -12.73 -20.54 26.80
CA LEU A 87 -11.88 -19.41 27.09
C LEU A 87 -10.73 -19.91 27.98
N GLY A 88 -9.54 -20.10 27.40
CA GLY A 88 -8.32 -20.32 28.19
C GLY A 88 -7.77 -21.76 28.19
N ASP A 89 -8.23 -22.64 27.30
CA ASP A 89 -7.66 -23.98 27.23
C ASP A 89 -6.33 -23.97 26.43
N LEU A 90 -5.32 -24.68 26.94
CA LEU A 90 -3.96 -24.76 26.36
C LEU A 90 -4.01 -25.16 24.87
N ASN A 91 -5.07 -25.88 24.50
CA ASN A 91 -5.44 -26.31 23.15
C ASN A 91 -5.54 -25.17 22.12
N VAL A 92 -6.00 -23.98 22.51
CA VAL A 92 -6.08 -22.83 21.57
C VAL A 92 -4.68 -22.29 21.26
N VAL A 93 -3.82 -22.21 22.28
CA VAL A 93 -2.44 -21.73 22.12
C VAL A 93 -1.61 -22.73 21.31
N THR A 94 -1.78 -24.03 21.55
CA THR A 94 -1.09 -25.07 20.77
C THR A 94 -1.58 -25.10 19.32
N PHE A 95 -2.90 -25.01 19.08
CA PHE A 95 -3.47 -24.94 17.74
C PHE A 95 -3.00 -23.70 16.97
N THR A 96 -3.05 -22.52 17.59
CA THR A 96 -2.58 -21.27 16.96
C THR A 96 -1.09 -21.35 16.65
N ASN A 97 -0.26 -21.88 17.56
CA ASN A 97 1.17 -22.11 17.29
C ASN A 97 1.39 -23.07 16.11
N GLN A 98 0.67 -24.19 16.04
CA GLN A 98 0.74 -25.11 14.90
C GLN A 98 0.34 -24.46 13.58
N LYS A 99 -0.71 -23.63 13.57
CA LYS A 99 -1.11 -22.87 12.38
C LYS A 99 -0.06 -21.82 12.01
N LEU A 100 0.53 -21.13 12.98
CA LEU A 100 1.59 -20.16 12.75
C LEU A 100 2.80 -20.82 12.09
N GLU A 101 3.19 -22.03 12.50
CA GLU A 101 4.26 -22.79 11.85
C GLU A 101 3.94 -23.14 10.39
N GLN A 102 2.67 -23.31 10.03
CA GLN A 102 2.25 -23.51 8.63
C GLN A 102 2.14 -22.21 7.83
N ILE A 103 1.76 -21.10 8.49
CA ILE A 103 1.52 -19.80 7.83
C ILE A 103 2.85 -19.07 7.58
N LYS A 104 3.81 -19.15 8.50
CA LYS A 104 5.17 -18.59 8.32
C LYS A 104 5.81 -18.93 6.98
N PRO A 105 5.90 -20.20 6.55
CA PRO A 105 6.49 -20.54 5.26
C PRO A 105 5.63 -20.07 4.08
N ARG A 106 4.29 -20.02 4.21
CA ARG A 106 3.40 -19.48 3.17
C ARG A 106 3.59 -17.98 2.97
N MET A 107 3.68 -17.23 4.07
CA MET A 107 3.99 -15.80 4.06
C MET A 107 5.38 -15.55 3.45
N LYS A 108 6.38 -16.33 3.88
CA LYS A 108 7.73 -16.24 3.31
C LYS A 108 7.74 -16.54 1.82
N ALA A 109 7.08 -17.60 1.37
CA ALA A 109 6.97 -17.93 -0.04
C ALA A 109 6.27 -16.84 -0.85
N ALA A 110 5.24 -16.18 -0.30
CA ALA A 110 4.58 -15.05 -0.94
C ALA A 110 5.51 -13.84 -1.06
N GLN A 111 6.27 -13.53 0.00
CA GLN A 111 7.31 -12.49 -0.02
C GLN A 111 8.40 -12.80 -1.03
N ASP A 112 8.90 -14.04 -1.07
CA ASP A 112 9.94 -14.48 -2.00
C ASP A 112 9.45 -14.41 -3.45
N ARG A 113 8.19 -14.77 -3.74
CA ARG A 113 7.58 -14.59 -5.07
C ARG A 113 7.50 -13.12 -5.46
N GLN A 114 7.08 -12.25 -4.55
CA GLN A 114 7.01 -10.81 -4.81
C GLN A 114 8.40 -10.24 -5.08
N LYS A 115 9.39 -10.65 -4.30
CA LYS A 115 10.80 -10.30 -4.52
C LYS A 115 11.28 -10.78 -5.89
N ALA A 116 11.06 -12.06 -6.23
CA ALA A 116 11.47 -12.61 -7.53
C ALA A 116 10.82 -11.89 -8.72
N TYR A 117 9.53 -11.55 -8.63
CA TYR A 117 8.83 -10.77 -9.65
C TYR A 117 9.44 -9.36 -9.79
N PHE A 118 9.67 -8.68 -8.67
CA PHE A 118 10.27 -7.34 -8.66
C PHE A 118 11.70 -7.35 -9.21
N ASP A 119 12.53 -8.30 -8.78
CA ASP A 119 13.92 -8.46 -9.21
C ASP A 119 14.00 -8.73 -10.71
N LYS A 120 13.07 -9.51 -11.29
CA LYS A 120 13.01 -9.77 -12.73
C LYS A 120 12.74 -8.50 -13.56
N ILE A 121 11.98 -7.55 -13.03
CA ILE A 121 11.61 -6.30 -13.73
C ILE A 121 12.66 -5.21 -13.52
N ARG A 122 13.44 -5.31 -12.44
CA ARG A 122 14.46 -4.32 -12.09
C ARG A 122 15.68 -4.45 -13.01
N ARG A 123 16.11 -3.34 -13.61
CA ARG A 123 17.44 -3.25 -14.23
C ARG A 123 18.47 -3.05 -13.14
N HIS A 124 19.48 -3.92 -13.07
CA HIS A 124 20.57 -3.76 -12.11
C HIS A 124 21.47 -2.62 -12.58
N VAL A 125 21.39 -1.47 -11.91
CA VAL A 125 22.33 -0.36 -12.07
C VAL A 125 23.12 -0.29 -10.79
N GLU A 126 24.42 -0.54 -10.88
CA GLU A 126 25.35 -0.42 -9.77
C GLU A 126 25.89 1.01 -9.72
N PHE A 127 25.88 1.61 -8.54
CA PHE A 127 26.40 2.94 -8.30
C PHE A 127 27.61 2.84 -7.38
N GLN A 128 28.66 3.59 -7.69
CA GLN A 128 29.83 3.74 -6.84
C GLN A 128 29.71 5.01 -5.99
N VAL A 129 30.42 5.02 -4.86
CA VAL A 129 30.48 6.21 -4.00
C VAL A 129 31.15 7.33 -4.78
N GLY A 130 30.41 8.42 -5.04
CA GLY A 130 30.86 9.56 -5.85
C GLY A 130 30.08 9.77 -7.15
N ASP A 131 29.28 8.79 -7.58
CA ASP A 131 28.45 8.91 -8.77
C ASP A 131 27.31 9.93 -8.57
N LYS A 132 27.08 10.77 -9.59
CA LYS A 132 25.96 11.73 -9.59
C LYS A 132 24.69 11.01 -10.05
N VAL A 133 23.72 10.88 -9.15
CA VAL A 133 22.41 10.27 -9.43
C VAL A 133 21.27 11.28 -9.29
N LEU A 134 20.24 11.14 -10.12
CA LEU A 134 19.03 11.96 -10.03
C LEU A 134 18.05 11.29 -9.05
N LEU A 135 17.72 11.98 -7.96
CA LEU A 135 16.68 11.54 -7.04
C LEU A 135 15.30 11.92 -7.58
N LYS A 136 14.44 10.94 -7.76
CA LYS A 136 13.03 11.18 -8.13
C LYS A 136 12.25 11.70 -6.91
N VAL A 137 12.30 13.00 -6.67
CA VAL A 137 11.44 13.71 -5.73
C VAL A 137 10.09 14.04 -6.41
N SER A 138 9.22 13.05 -6.57
CA SER A 138 7.86 13.33 -7.08
C SER A 138 6.98 13.87 -5.94
N PRO A 139 6.35 15.04 -6.09
CA PRO A 139 5.22 15.41 -5.25
C PRO A 139 3.94 14.77 -5.84
N TRP A 140 3.44 13.78 -5.11
CA TRP A 140 2.09 13.19 -5.06
C TRP A 140 1.07 13.43 -6.20
N LYS A 141 0.48 12.32 -6.66
CA LYS A 141 -0.95 12.24 -7.01
C LYS A 141 -1.75 13.02 -5.97
N GLY A 142 -2.35 14.14 -6.35
CA GLY A 142 -3.42 14.79 -5.60
C GLY A 142 -3.16 16.21 -5.07
N LEU A 143 -1.90 16.65 -4.85
CA LEU A 143 -1.66 17.96 -4.23
C LEU A 143 -1.21 19.07 -5.20
N ILE A 144 -0.67 18.72 -6.37
CA ILE A 144 -0.24 19.70 -7.39
C ILE A 144 -1.10 19.51 -8.64
N ARG A 145 -2.38 19.90 -8.57
CA ARG A 145 -3.25 19.87 -9.76
C ARG A 145 -3.24 21.16 -10.58
N PHE A 146 -2.48 22.19 -10.22
CA PHE A 146 -2.43 23.44 -10.99
C PHE A 146 -1.09 24.19 -10.89
N ARG A 147 -0.01 23.63 -11.44
CA ARG A 147 1.05 24.50 -11.97
C ARG A 147 0.94 24.48 -13.48
N LYS A 148 0.62 25.63 -14.06
CA LYS A 148 0.63 25.80 -15.51
C LYS A 148 2.05 25.54 -16.02
N ARG A 149 2.17 24.86 -17.15
CA ARG A 149 3.46 24.53 -17.77
C ARG A 149 3.45 25.05 -19.19
N VAL A 150 4.61 25.47 -19.66
CA VAL A 150 4.81 25.90 -21.05
C VAL A 150 5.73 24.93 -21.77
N LYS A 151 5.44 24.72 -23.06
CA LYS A 151 6.28 23.89 -23.93
C LYS A 151 7.33 24.78 -24.58
N VAL A 152 8.60 24.55 -24.28
CA VAL A 152 9.72 25.31 -24.83
C VAL A 152 10.30 24.53 -25.99
N LEU A 153 10.36 25.15 -27.17
CA LEU A 153 10.95 24.56 -28.37
C LEU A 153 12.39 25.08 -28.52
N TRP A 154 13.37 24.17 -28.41
CA TRP A 154 14.78 24.52 -28.55
C TRP A 154 15.21 24.41 -30.01
N GLY A 155 15.33 25.54 -30.69
CA GLY A 155 15.65 25.60 -32.11
C GLY A 155 17.15 25.66 -32.39
N ARG A 156 17.89 24.55 -32.27
CA ARG A 156 19.27 24.41 -32.82
C ARG A 156 19.62 23.00 -33.33
N GLY A 157 18.69 22.27 -33.93
CA GLY A 157 19.01 20.98 -34.58
C GLY A 157 17.82 20.33 -35.31
N LYS A 158 18.11 19.43 -36.27
CA LYS A 158 17.13 18.77 -37.18
C LYS A 158 16.12 17.82 -36.52
N ARG A 159 15.96 17.85 -35.20
CA ARG A 159 14.81 17.29 -34.47
C ARG A 159 14.44 18.27 -33.38
N SER A 160 13.20 18.73 -33.39
CA SER A 160 12.63 19.63 -32.40
C SER A 160 12.64 18.98 -31.02
N GLU A 161 13.68 19.26 -30.23
CA GLU A 161 13.69 18.95 -28.80
C GLU A 161 12.80 19.97 -28.08
N ALA A 162 11.83 19.44 -27.34
CA ALA A 162 10.91 20.24 -26.55
C ALA A 162 10.98 19.80 -25.09
N THR A 163 11.11 20.76 -24.18
CA THR A 163 11.01 20.52 -22.74
C THR A 163 9.75 21.19 -22.18
N TRP A 164 9.26 20.65 -21.07
CA TRP A 164 8.13 21.20 -20.33
C TRP A 164 8.65 21.89 -19.08
N GLU A 165 8.62 23.22 -19.09
CA GLU A 165 9.07 24.04 -17.96
C GLU A 165 7.86 24.60 -17.19
N THR A 166 8.05 24.95 -15.92
CA THR A 166 6.97 25.58 -15.16
C THR A 166 6.72 27.01 -15.63
N GLU A 167 5.46 27.42 -15.75
CA GLU A 167 5.12 28.78 -16.19
C GLU A 167 5.66 29.84 -15.23
N ASP A 168 5.70 29.56 -13.92
CA ASP A 168 6.20 30.47 -12.90
C ASP A 168 7.70 30.78 -13.08
N GLU A 169 8.52 29.74 -13.32
CA GLU A 169 9.96 29.91 -13.60
C GLU A 169 10.18 30.63 -14.93
N MET A 170 9.40 30.29 -15.95
CA MET A 170 9.51 30.92 -17.27
C MET A 170 9.05 32.38 -17.26
N ARG A 171 8.03 32.74 -16.48
CA ARG A 171 7.62 34.14 -16.26
C ARG A 171 8.67 34.92 -15.46
N ALA A 172 9.34 34.29 -14.49
CA ALA A 172 10.41 34.95 -13.73
C ALA A 172 11.66 35.19 -14.60
N GLN A 173 12.04 34.23 -15.43
CA GLN A 173 13.26 34.29 -16.23
C GLN A 173 13.07 35.01 -17.57
N TYR A 174 11.88 34.91 -18.17
CA TYR A 174 11.54 35.50 -19.47
C TYR A 174 10.19 36.23 -19.44
N PRO A 175 10.02 37.25 -18.57
CA PRO A 175 8.73 37.93 -18.36
C PRO A 175 8.15 38.55 -19.64
N TYR A 176 9.00 38.96 -20.58
CA TYR A 176 8.60 39.53 -21.87
C TYR A 176 7.88 38.53 -22.79
N LEU A 177 8.03 37.22 -22.59
CA LEU A 177 7.31 36.19 -23.36
C LEU A 177 5.85 36.03 -22.91
N PHE A 178 5.48 36.64 -21.78
CA PHE A 178 4.18 36.49 -21.12
C PHE A 178 3.43 37.83 -20.97
N GLY A 179 3.77 38.84 -21.78
CA GLY A 179 3.19 40.19 -21.72
C GLY A 179 1.65 40.21 -21.78
N THR A 180 1.10 41.20 -21.05
CA THR A 180 -0.30 41.40 -20.61
C THR A 180 -1.42 40.86 -21.48
#